data_AF-A0A661NA05-F1
#
_entry.id   AF-A0A661NA05-F1
#
_cell.length_a   1.000
_cell.length_b   1.000
_cell.length_c   1.000
_cell.angle_alpha   90.00
_cell.angle_beta   90.00
_cell.angle_gamma   90.00
#
_symmetry.space_group_name_H-M   'P 1'
#
loop_
_entity.id
_entity.type
_entity.pdbx_description
1 polymer ?
#
loop_
_entity_poly.entity_id
_entity_poly.type
_entity_poly.pdbx_seq_one_letter_code
_entity_poly.pdbx_strand_id
1 'polypeptide(L)'
;LARAEAGTGKARVLTYGASHAACDHVPGRLRMALQARFGDGGRGFTLPAWPSDRYPYWTWGATVAEGSGWARVRLNIERGTPDHYGIAGIVFDSEGREARAEISMPEEGVGAEADEVTVLYEAMPRGGLLEVSIDGTVVETIDTSARRVAAGYAYYALSEGAHVITLRAVPGAPVRVYGLSFARGQSGVVVDNVAISGARARYHLEWREPVYSAHLAAFAPDLLLLWYGGNESNDLTQPPAATRREMGAALQKLRRRVPEASCVIVGPLDKPLEIDGEWTHRERTDDVIRIVRALAFDNGCAYFDSAAFMGGSLSMVEWVNADPPLARGDHVHLSTHGYRLLAEELTKDLLAGYAPPALPLTSPFDAEESAPVEPHP
;
A
#
# COMPACT_ATOMS: atom_id res chain seq x y z
N LEU A 1 15.33 -7.76 -7.91
CA LEU A 1 14.85 -8.37 -9.16
C LEU A 1 15.80 -9.46 -9.68
N ALA A 2 17.10 -9.19 -9.85
CA ALA A 2 18.08 -10.20 -10.32
C ALA A 2 18.07 -11.53 -9.55
N ARG A 3 17.94 -11.49 -8.21
CA ARG A 3 17.82 -12.73 -7.41
C ARG A 3 16.55 -13.53 -7.72
N ALA A 4 15.44 -12.85 -8.03
CA ALA A 4 14.19 -13.49 -8.40
C ALA A 4 14.28 -14.06 -9.83
N GLU A 5 14.85 -13.31 -10.78
CA GLU A 5 15.09 -13.80 -12.15
C GLU A 5 16.01 -15.03 -12.19
N ALA A 6 17.02 -15.07 -11.32
CA ALA A 6 17.93 -16.22 -11.20
C ALA A 6 17.34 -17.40 -10.41
N GLY A 7 16.14 -17.27 -9.84
CA GLY A 7 15.53 -18.30 -9.00
C GLY A 7 16.21 -18.50 -7.62
N THR A 8 17.03 -17.54 -7.17
CA THR A 8 17.87 -17.69 -5.96
C THR A 8 17.34 -16.89 -4.76
N GLY A 9 16.25 -16.15 -4.90
CA GLY A 9 15.66 -15.41 -3.79
C GLY A 9 14.47 -14.55 -4.19
N LYS A 10 13.97 -13.76 -3.23
CA LYS A 10 12.84 -12.85 -3.44
C LYS A 10 13.31 -11.43 -3.72
N ALA A 11 12.45 -10.68 -4.41
CA ALA A 11 12.49 -9.23 -4.48
C ALA A 11 11.19 -8.66 -3.92
N ARG A 12 11.28 -7.76 -2.94
CA ARG A 12 10.09 -7.19 -2.27
C ARG A 12 9.94 -5.71 -2.56
N VAL A 13 8.78 -5.32 -3.11
CA VAL A 13 8.40 -3.93 -3.35
C VAL A 13 7.40 -3.51 -2.28
N LEU A 14 7.69 -2.43 -1.55
CA LEU A 14 6.79 -1.85 -0.56
C LEU A 14 6.25 -0.52 -1.06
N THR A 15 4.94 -0.46 -1.29
CA THR A 15 4.25 0.72 -1.81
C THR A 15 3.56 1.50 -0.70
N TYR A 16 3.97 2.75 -0.56
CA TYR A 16 3.32 3.76 0.28
C TYR A 16 2.62 4.80 -0.58
N GLY A 17 1.51 5.35 -0.11
CA GLY A 17 0.83 6.44 -0.78
C GLY A 17 -0.52 6.80 -0.19
N ALA A 18 -1.24 7.64 -0.95
CA ALA A 18 -2.60 8.06 -0.66
C ALA A 18 -3.64 7.25 -1.47
N SER A 19 -4.76 7.86 -1.86
CA SER A 19 -5.86 7.17 -2.54
C SER A 19 -5.48 6.56 -3.90
N HIS A 20 -4.59 7.20 -4.68
CA HIS A 20 -4.12 6.67 -5.97
C HIS A 20 -3.35 5.36 -5.86
N ALA A 21 -2.62 5.16 -4.76
CA ALA A 21 -1.95 3.88 -4.48
C ALA A 21 -2.90 2.92 -3.75
N ALA A 22 -3.73 3.42 -2.82
CA ALA A 22 -4.60 2.61 -1.98
C ALA A 22 -5.74 1.91 -2.74
N CYS A 23 -6.09 2.36 -3.95
CA CYS A 23 -7.04 1.65 -4.82
C CYS A 23 -6.45 0.40 -5.49
N ASP A 24 -5.18 0.09 -5.25
CA ASP A 24 -4.45 -1.08 -5.73
C ASP A 24 -4.40 -1.26 -7.26
N HIS A 25 -4.90 -0.32 -8.06
CA HIS A 25 -4.83 -0.44 -9.53
C HIS A 25 -3.37 -0.41 -10.04
N VAL A 26 -2.53 0.48 -9.52
CA VAL A 26 -1.12 0.56 -9.94
C VAL A 26 -0.27 -0.50 -9.22
N PRO A 27 -0.30 -0.63 -7.89
CA PRO A 27 0.51 -1.65 -7.21
C PRO A 27 0.08 -3.08 -7.57
N GLY A 28 -1.22 -3.32 -7.78
CA GLY A 28 -1.75 -4.60 -8.23
C GLY A 28 -1.31 -4.96 -9.65
N ARG A 29 -1.35 -4.02 -10.59
CA ARG A 29 -0.81 -4.27 -11.94
C ARG A 29 0.70 -4.46 -11.94
N LEU A 30 1.44 -3.71 -11.11
CA LEU A 30 2.86 -3.93 -10.92
C LEU A 30 3.13 -5.34 -10.36
N ARG A 31 2.32 -5.81 -9.41
CA ARG A 31 2.36 -7.19 -8.89
C ARG A 31 2.21 -8.20 -10.02
N MET A 32 1.14 -8.09 -10.82
CA MET A 32 0.88 -8.99 -11.94
C MET A 32 2.06 -9.04 -12.92
N ALA A 33 2.53 -7.88 -13.38
CA ALA A 33 3.60 -7.82 -14.37
C ALA A 33 4.95 -8.33 -13.85
N LEU A 34 5.31 -7.98 -12.62
CA LEU A 34 6.59 -8.42 -12.04
C LEU A 34 6.57 -9.91 -11.68
N GLN A 35 5.46 -10.43 -11.16
CA GLN A 35 5.35 -11.86 -10.84
C GLN A 35 5.31 -12.73 -12.09
N ALA A 36 4.61 -12.29 -13.14
CA ALA A 36 4.61 -12.98 -14.44
C ALA A 36 6.03 -13.09 -15.02
N ARG A 37 6.89 -12.09 -14.81
CA ARG A 37 8.26 -12.09 -15.33
C ARG A 37 9.27 -12.79 -14.42
N PHE A 38 9.18 -12.61 -13.12
CA PHE A 38 10.24 -12.97 -12.17
C PHE A 38 9.84 -14.07 -11.18
N GLY A 39 8.64 -14.65 -11.33
CA GLY A 39 8.09 -15.64 -10.43
C GLY A 39 7.20 -15.01 -9.33
N ASP A 40 6.20 -15.78 -8.91
CA ASP A 40 5.28 -15.39 -7.85
C ASP A 40 5.87 -15.70 -6.47
N GLY A 41 6.27 -14.64 -5.74
CA GLY A 41 6.75 -14.74 -4.36
C GLY A 41 5.63 -14.74 -3.31
N GLY A 42 4.37 -14.73 -3.76
CA GLY A 42 3.16 -14.59 -2.98
C GLY A 42 2.57 -13.17 -3.02
N ARG A 43 1.32 -13.07 -2.54
CA ARG A 43 0.52 -11.83 -2.57
C ARG A 43 1.17 -10.64 -1.86
N GLY A 44 1.80 -10.87 -0.71
CA GLY A 44 2.27 -9.84 0.20
C GLY A 44 1.21 -9.39 1.21
N PHE A 45 1.32 -8.12 1.61
CA PHE A 45 0.54 -7.54 2.71
C PHE A 45 -0.93 -7.27 2.38
N THR A 46 -1.77 -7.46 3.38
CA THR A 46 -3.16 -7.00 3.41
C THR A 46 -3.55 -6.51 4.80
N LEU A 47 -4.47 -5.54 4.86
CA LEU A 47 -5.11 -5.15 6.11
C LEU A 47 -6.06 -6.27 6.59
N PRO A 48 -6.30 -6.38 7.91
CA PRO A 48 -7.20 -7.39 8.44
C PRO A 48 -8.69 -7.01 8.23
N ALA A 49 -8.98 -5.73 8.06
CA ALA A 49 -10.32 -5.17 7.90
C ALA A 49 -10.23 -3.88 7.07
N TRP A 50 -11.38 -3.34 6.65
CA TRP A 50 -11.41 -2.10 5.87
C TRP A 50 -10.86 -0.91 6.69
N PRO A 51 -10.00 -0.05 6.12
CA PRO A 51 -9.42 1.07 6.84
C PRO A 51 -10.40 2.24 7.04
N SER A 52 -11.58 2.20 6.42
CA SER A 52 -12.62 3.23 6.52
C SER A 52 -13.98 2.68 6.10
N ASP A 53 -15.06 3.14 6.74
CA ASP A 53 -16.45 2.88 6.29
C ASP A 53 -16.83 3.67 5.02
N ARG A 54 -16.06 4.71 4.69
CA ARG A 54 -16.41 5.64 3.59
C ARG A 54 -15.77 5.27 2.26
N TYR A 55 -14.68 4.52 2.31
CA TYR A 55 -13.87 4.25 1.13
C TYR A 55 -13.64 2.74 1.03
N PRO A 56 -14.03 2.11 -0.09
CA PRO A 56 -13.77 0.70 -0.30
C PRO A 56 -12.28 0.39 -0.21
N TYR A 57 -11.96 -0.74 0.39
CA TYR A 57 -10.61 -1.28 0.42
C TYR A 57 -10.41 -2.22 -0.76
N TRP A 58 -9.75 -1.71 -1.80
CA TRP A 58 -9.46 -2.49 -2.98
C TRP A 58 -8.18 -3.29 -2.75
N THR A 59 -8.32 -4.60 -2.83
CA THR A 59 -7.21 -5.54 -2.77
C THR A 59 -7.28 -6.41 -4.02
N TRP A 60 -6.50 -6.08 -5.04
CA TRP A 60 -6.57 -6.82 -6.31
C TRP A 60 -6.19 -8.28 -6.05
N GLY A 61 -7.13 -9.20 -6.22
CA GLY A 61 -6.95 -10.62 -5.90
C GLY A 61 -6.84 -10.89 -4.41
N ALA A 62 -7.69 -10.29 -3.56
CA ALA A 62 -8.08 -10.82 -2.24
C ALA A 62 -9.38 -10.15 -1.81
N THR A 63 -10.15 -10.83 -0.96
CA THR A 63 -11.34 -10.25 -0.33
C THR A 63 -11.06 -10.08 1.15
N VAL A 64 -11.18 -8.85 1.64
CA VAL A 64 -11.18 -8.55 3.07
C VAL A 64 -12.61 -8.17 3.42
N ALA A 65 -13.26 -8.99 4.24
CA ALA A 65 -14.55 -8.62 4.81
C ALA A 65 -14.36 -7.32 5.59
N GLU A 66 -15.37 -6.44 5.62
CA GLU A 66 -15.29 -5.17 6.35
C GLU A 66 -14.81 -5.35 7.80
N GLY A 67 -15.10 -6.52 8.38
CA GLY A 67 -14.77 -6.89 9.74
C GLY A 67 -15.75 -6.26 10.73
N SER A 68 -15.88 -6.85 11.92
CA SER A 68 -16.74 -6.32 12.97
C SER A 68 -15.93 -6.08 14.25
N GLY A 69 -16.31 -5.08 15.04
CA GLY A 69 -15.73 -4.80 16.35
C GLY A 69 -14.37 -4.08 16.38
N TRP A 70 -13.65 -4.01 15.26
CA TRP A 70 -12.36 -3.31 15.18
C TRP A 70 -12.51 -1.78 15.15
N ALA A 71 -12.01 -1.11 16.19
CA ALA A 71 -11.72 0.31 16.13
C ALA A 71 -10.51 0.55 15.21
N ARG A 72 -10.64 1.51 14.30
CA ARG A 72 -9.64 1.79 13.25
C ARG A 72 -8.99 3.12 13.55
N VAL A 73 -7.74 3.08 14.02
CA VAL A 73 -7.04 4.30 14.43
C VAL A 73 -5.92 4.64 13.47
N ARG A 74 -6.00 5.83 12.89
CA ARG A 74 -5.07 6.36 11.90
C ARG A 74 -5.05 7.88 11.93
N LEU A 75 -3.95 8.46 11.45
CA LEU A 75 -3.83 9.91 11.31
C LEU A 75 -4.81 10.39 10.22
N ASN A 76 -5.53 11.48 10.53
CA ASN A 76 -6.65 12.10 9.79
C ASN A 76 -8.07 11.88 10.37
N ILE A 77 -8.23 11.03 11.40
CA ILE A 77 -9.51 10.85 12.13
C ILE A 77 -9.21 11.01 13.64
N GLU A 78 -9.69 12.07 14.31
CA GLU A 78 -9.59 12.25 15.78
C GLU A 78 -10.46 11.18 16.50
N ARG A 79 -10.23 10.71 17.75
CA ARG A 79 -9.49 11.18 18.93
C ARG A 79 -8.84 9.97 19.63
N GLY A 80 -7.57 10.09 19.99
CA GLY A 80 -6.83 9.05 20.72
C GLY A 80 -5.78 8.38 19.83
N THR A 81 -4.73 9.11 19.48
CA THR A 81 -3.57 8.60 18.74
C THR A 81 -2.97 7.42 19.51
N PRO A 82 -2.98 6.17 18.99
CA PRO A 82 -2.01 5.20 19.43
C PRO A 82 -0.63 5.76 19.08
N ASP A 83 0.32 5.60 20.00
CA ASP A 83 1.71 5.94 19.71
C ASP A 83 2.33 4.95 18.71
N HIS A 84 1.74 3.76 18.53
CA HIS A 84 2.34 2.64 17.81
C HIS A 84 1.49 2.22 16.61
N TYR A 85 1.87 2.74 15.45
CA TYR A 85 1.28 2.36 14.18
C TYR A 85 2.06 1.21 13.55
N GLY A 86 1.34 0.32 12.85
CA GLY A 86 1.95 -0.71 12.02
C GLY A 86 2.57 -0.13 10.75
N ILE A 87 3.11 -1.02 9.90
CA ILE A 87 3.77 -0.61 8.64
C ILE A 87 2.88 0.24 7.74
N ALA A 88 1.56 0.03 7.76
CA ALA A 88 0.57 0.79 6.97
C ALA A 88 0.06 2.08 7.62
N GLY A 89 0.50 2.42 8.84
CA GLY A 89 0.05 3.67 9.49
C GLY A 89 -1.37 3.64 10.05
N ILE A 90 -1.92 2.45 10.29
CA ILE A 90 -3.24 2.21 10.88
C ILE A 90 -3.14 1.10 11.94
N VAL A 91 -3.99 1.18 12.97
CA VAL A 91 -4.15 0.19 14.03
C VAL A 91 -5.59 -0.31 14.02
N PHE A 92 -5.77 -1.63 14.08
CA PHE A 92 -7.06 -2.27 14.32
C PHE A 92 -7.08 -2.73 15.77
N ASP A 93 -7.79 -2.01 16.63
CA ASP A 93 -7.86 -2.23 18.08
C ASP A 93 -9.23 -2.82 18.44
N SER A 94 -9.25 -3.95 19.14
CA SER A 94 -10.51 -4.54 19.61
C SER A 94 -11.17 -3.74 20.73
N GLU A 95 -10.42 -2.84 21.39
CA GLU A 95 -10.81 -2.10 22.58
C GLU A 95 -11.36 -3.01 23.70
N GLY A 96 -10.88 -4.25 23.74
CA GLY A 96 -11.32 -5.28 24.70
C GLY A 96 -12.68 -5.91 24.38
N ARG A 97 -13.29 -5.59 23.24
CA ARG A 97 -14.53 -6.20 22.74
C ARG A 97 -14.22 -7.40 21.85
N GLU A 98 -15.25 -8.17 21.51
CA GLU A 98 -15.13 -9.12 20.40
C GLU A 98 -14.90 -8.33 19.11
N ALA A 99 -13.92 -8.77 18.32
CA ALA A 99 -13.70 -8.25 16.98
C ALA A 99 -13.33 -9.40 16.05
N ARG A 100 -13.85 -9.39 14.82
CA ARG A 100 -13.61 -10.44 13.82
C ARG A 100 -13.18 -9.83 12.49
N ALA A 101 -12.17 -10.43 11.89
CA ALA A 101 -11.66 -10.11 10.56
C ALA A 101 -11.57 -11.41 9.76
N GLU A 102 -11.96 -11.38 8.48
CA GLU A 102 -11.87 -12.52 7.57
C GLU A 102 -11.23 -12.07 6.26
N ILE A 103 -10.19 -12.79 5.87
CA ILE A 103 -9.37 -12.49 4.71
C ILE A 103 -9.35 -13.75 3.85
N SER A 104 -9.90 -13.63 2.64
CA SER A 104 -9.96 -14.71 1.67
C SER A 104 -9.01 -14.42 0.52
N MET A 105 -8.15 -15.38 0.23
CA MET A 105 -7.37 -15.39 -1.00
C MET A 105 -8.27 -15.69 -2.20
N PRO A 106 -7.94 -15.19 -3.40
CA PRO A 106 -8.68 -15.50 -4.62
C PRO A 106 -8.46 -16.97 -4.98
N GLU A 107 -9.45 -17.60 -5.60
CA GLU A 107 -9.34 -19.01 -6.01
C GLU A 107 -8.39 -19.21 -7.21
N GLU A 108 -8.24 -18.18 -8.06
CA GLU A 108 -7.40 -18.23 -9.26
C GLU A 108 -6.69 -16.88 -9.51
N GLY A 109 -5.64 -16.92 -10.32
CA GLY A 109 -4.90 -15.73 -10.75
C GLY A 109 -3.93 -15.19 -9.70
N VAL A 110 -3.65 -13.89 -9.78
CA VAL A 110 -2.61 -13.26 -8.95
C VAL A 110 -3.03 -13.22 -7.48
N GLY A 111 -2.19 -13.81 -6.63
CA GLY A 111 -2.41 -13.90 -5.19
C GLY A 111 -3.19 -15.13 -4.73
N ALA A 112 -3.51 -16.06 -5.62
CA ALA A 112 -4.23 -17.30 -5.31
C ALA A 112 -3.36 -18.37 -4.62
N GLU A 113 -2.04 -18.20 -4.62
CA GLU A 113 -1.10 -19.17 -4.07
C GLU A 113 -0.28 -18.55 -2.93
N ALA A 114 -0.30 -19.22 -1.78
CA ALA A 114 0.56 -18.95 -0.63
C ALA A 114 0.90 -20.29 0.05
N ASP A 115 2.08 -20.37 0.66
CA ASP A 115 2.47 -21.47 1.55
C ASP A 115 2.88 -20.97 2.95
N GLU A 116 2.88 -19.66 3.15
CA GLU A 116 3.04 -19.03 4.46
C GLU A 116 2.08 -17.85 4.62
N VAL A 117 1.59 -17.66 5.84
CA VAL A 117 0.97 -16.42 6.29
C VAL A 117 1.60 -15.96 7.60
N THR A 118 1.89 -14.66 7.68
CA THR A 118 2.34 -14.00 8.89
C THR A 118 1.28 -13.03 9.38
N VAL A 119 0.82 -13.17 10.62
CA VAL A 119 -0.06 -12.19 11.30
C VAL A 119 0.80 -11.21 12.09
N LEU A 120 0.61 -9.91 11.84
CA LEU A 120 1.31 -8.83 12.52
C LEU A 120 0.41 -8.26 13.63
N TYR A 121 0.88 -8.27 14.88
CA TYR A 121 0.11 -7.80 16.04
C TYR A 121 0.97 -6.97 17.01
N GLU A 122 0.35 -6.36 18.02
CA GLU A 122 1.07 -5.69 19.12
C GLU A 122 1.15 -6.63 20.33
N ALA A 123 2.35 -6.93 20.80
CA ALA A 123 2.53 -7.50 22.13
C ALA A 123 2.58 -6.35 23.14
N MET A 124 1.71 -6.31 24.15
CA MET A 124 1.56 -5.13 25.02
C MET A 124 1.14 -5.46 26.47
N PRO A 125 1.39 -4.57 27.44
CA PRO A 125 0.86 -4.72 28.80
C PRO A 125 -0.66 -4.83 28.79
N ARG A 126 -1.18 -5.90 29.41
CA ARG A 126 -2.61 -6.24 29.43
C ARG A 126 -3.20 -6.49 28.03
N GLY A 127 -2.38 -7.01 27.11
CA GLY A 127 -2.87 -7.55 25.84
C GLY A 127 -3.85 -8.71 26.07
N GLY A 128 -4.83 -8.85 25.18
CA GLY A 128 -5.82 -9.92 25.19
C GLY A 128 -5.41 -11.15 24.38
N LEU A 129 -6.40 -12.01 24.12
CA LEU A 129 -6.23 -13.22 23.34
C LEU A 129 -6.70 -13.02 21.89
N LEU A 130 -5.85 -13.39 20.93
CA LEU A 130 -6.14 -13.38 19.50
C LEU A 130 -6.24 -14.81 18.99
N GLU A 131 -7.44 -15.25 18.64
CA GLU A 131 -7.67 -16.52 17.94
C GLU A 131 -7.37 -16.34 16.45
N VAL A 132 -6.58 -17.26 15.90
CA VAL A 132 -6.28 -17.37 14.48
C VAL A 132 -6.87 -18.68 13.98
N SER A 133 -7.70 -18.59 12.94
CA SER A 133 -8.23 -19.75 12.24
C SER A 133 -7.78 -19.76 10.78
N ILE A 134 -7.47 -20.95 10.28
CA ILE A 134 -7.14 -21.23 8.89
C ILE A 134 -8.20 -22.21 8.38
N ASP A 135 -8.90 -21.81 7.32
CA ASP A 135 -9.97 -22.60 6.68
C ASP A 135 -11.02 -23.10 7.69
N GLY A 136 -11.42 -22.21 8.60
CA GLY A 136 -12.43 -22.48 9.63
C GLY A 136 -11.93 -23.24 10.86
N THR A 137 -10.68 -23.72 10.88
CA THR A 137 -10.09 -24.41 12.03
C THR A 137 -9.24 -23.46 12.85
N VAL A 138 -9.51 -23.32 14.16
CA VAL A 138 -8.64 -22.56 15.08
C VAL A 138 -7.30 -23.28 15.18
N VAL A 139 -6.24 -22.62 14.72
CA VAL A 139 -4.87 -23.16 14.76
C VAL A 139 -4.10 -22.67 15.98
N GLU A 140 -4.42 -21.49 16.50
CA GLU A 140 -3.77 -20.91 17.66
C GLU A 140 -4.66 -19.87 18.36
N THR A 141 -4.48 -19.75 19.68
CA THR A 141 -4.96 -18.60 20.47
C THR A 141 -3.75 -17.90 21.08
N ILE A 142 -3.34 -16.79 20.47
CA ILE A 142 -2.15 -16.03 20.85
C ILE A 142 -2.45 -15.18 22.09
N ASP A 143 -1.67 -15.34 23.15
CA ASP A 143 -1.62 -14.38 24.27
C ASP A 143 -0.77 -13.18 23.86
N THR A 144 -1.40 -12.02 23.64
CA THR A 144 -0.72 -10.78 23.25
C THR A 144 -0.17 -9.99 24.43
N SER A 145 -0.25 -10.53 25.65
CA SER A 145 0.25 -9.87 26.84
C SER A 145 1.79 -9.87 26.90
N ALA A 146 2.37 -8.71 27.19
CA ALA A 146 3.81 -8.54 27.33
C ALA A 146 4.15 -7.47 28.37
N ARG A 147 5.39 -7.48 28.89
CA ARG A 147 5.83 -6.47 29.87
C ARG A 147 5.98 -5.07 29.27
N ARG A 148 6.26 -4.99 27.97
CA ARG A 148 6.46 -3.75 27.21
C ARG A 148 5.86 -3.94 25.83
N VAL A 149 5.54 -2.83 25.19
CA VAL A 149 5.10 -2.82 23.80
C VAL A 149 6.20 -3.35 22.89
N ALA A 150 5.84 -4.22 21.96
CA ALA A 150 6.69 -4.70 20.88
C ALA A 150 5.84 -5.13 19.66
N ALA A 151 6.45 -5.18 18.49
CA ALA A 151 5.86 -5.87 17.34
C ALA A 151 5.84 -7.39 17.60
N GLY A 152 4.69 -8.01 17.39
CA GLY A 152 4.47 -9.45 17.44
C GLY A 152 4.23 -10.03 16.04
N TYR A 153 4.68 -11.26 15.84
CA TYR A 153 4.55 -11.99 14.59
C TYR A 153 4.14 -13.43 14.89
N ALA A 154 3.06 -13.88 14.27
CA ALA A 154 2.66 -15.29 14.29
C ALA A 154 2.77 -15.84 12.87
N TYR A 155 3.59 -16.88 12.70
CA TYR A 155 3.92 -17.48 11.40
C TYR A 155 3.23 -18.83 11.28
N TYR A 156 2.54 -19.03 10.16
CA TYR A 156 1.84 -20.28 9.88
C TYR A 156 2.25 -20.78 8.50
N ALA A 157 2.67 -22.04 8.44
CA ALA A 157 2.79 -22.76 7.18
C ALA A 157 1.39 -23.14 6.69
N LEU A 158 1.17 -22.96 5.38
CA LEU A 158 -0.05 -23.30 4.68
C LEU A 158 0.25 -24.47 3.73
N SER A 159 -0.78 -25.24 3.38
CA SER A 159 -0.70 -26.02 2.14
C SER A 159 -0.63 -25.06 0.95
N GLU A 160 -0.06 -25.49 -0.17
CA GLU A 160 -0.08 -24.64 -1.36
C GLU A 160 -1.52 -24.46 -1.87
N GLY A 161 -1.96 -23.21 -2.00
CA GLY A 161 -3.26 -22.86 -2.56
C GLY A 161 -3.88 -21.61 -1.93
N ALA A 162 -5.18 -21.44 -2.18
CA ALA A 162 -5.98 -20.35 -1.64
C ALA A 162 -6.51 -20.72 -0.25
N HIS A 163 -6.45 -19.76 0.68
CA HIS A 163 -6.85 -19.95 2.07
C HIS A 163 -7.78 -18.84 2.56
N VAL A 164 -8.58 -19.16 3.57
CA VAL A 164 -9.36 -18.20 4.35
C VAL A 164 -8.77 -18.09 5.75
N ILE A 165 -8.29 -16.89 6.10
CA ILE A 165 -7.74 -16.59 7.42
C ILE A 165 -8.76 -15.78 8.20
N THR A 166 -9.15 -16.28 9.37
CA THR A 166 -10.00 -15.54 10.32
C THR A 166 -9.18 -15.12 11.53
N LEU A 167 -9.29 -13.86 11.90
CA LEU A 167 -8.75 -13.31 13.15
C LEU A 167 -9.91 -12.94 14.06
N ARG A 168 -9.87 -13.42 15.32
CA ARG A 168 -10.89 -13.08 16.33
C ARG A 168 -10.23 -12.63 17.63
N ALA A 169 -10.52 -11.41 18.05
CA ALA A 169 -10.17 -10.94 19.39
C ALA A 169 -11.19 -11.48 20.40
N VAL A 170 -10.71 -12.18 21.43
CA VAL A 170 -11.55 -12.66 22.53
C VAL A 170 -11.91 -11.48 23.45
N PRO A 171 -13.19 -11.31 23.84
CA PRO A 171 -13.59 -10.26 24.77
C PRO A 171 -12.83 -10.29 26.10
N GLY A 172 -12.45 -9.12 26.60
CA GLY A 172 -11.89 -8.94 27.94
C GLY A 172 -10.72 -7.95 27.98
N ALA A 173 -9.71 -8.16 27.15
CA ALA A 173 -8.51 -7.31 27.08
C ALA A 173 -8.21 -6.92 25.62
N PRO A 174 -7.65 -5.72 25.38
CA PRO A 174 -7.45 -5.22 24.02
C PRO A 174 -6.45 -6.05 23.24
N VAL A 175 -6.75 -6.25 21.96
CA VAL A 175 -5.88 -6.86 20.97
C VAL A 175 -5.70 -5.85 19.85
N ARG A 176 -4.45 -5.70 19.38
CA ARG A 176 -4.12 -4.84 18.24
C ARG A 176 -3.49 -5.65 17.12
N VAL A 177 -4.05 -5.52 15.93
CA VAL A 177 -3.58 -6.17 14.70
C VAL A 177 -3.19 -5.09 13.69
N TYR A 178 -2.15 -5.38 12.91
CA TYR A 178 -1.62 -4.45 11.91
C TYR A 178 -1.76 -4.96 10.47
N GLY A 179 -1.99 -6.26 10.27
CA GLY A 179 -2.20 -6.86 8.96
C GLY A 179 -1.70 -8.29 8.88
N LEU A 180 -1.80 -8.84 7.68
CA LEU A 180 -1.28 -10.17 7.33
C LEU A 180 -0.35 -10.02 6.13
N SER A 181 0.67 -10.88 6.04
CA SER A 181 1.51 -11.01 4.86
C SER A 181 1.46 -12.45 4.37
N PHE A 182 1.03 -12.65 3.14
CA PHE A 182 1.03 -13.95 2.46
C PHE A 182 2.26 -14.07 1.57
N ALA A 183 3.01 -15.16 1.68
CA ALA A 183 4.15 -15.40 0.81
C ALA A 183 4.18 -16.84 0.33
N ARG A 184 5.08 -17.09 -0.62
CA ARG A 184 5.47 -18.43 -1.08
C ARG A 184 6.93 -18.66 -0.77
N GLY A 185 7.34 -19.83 -0.30
CA GLY A 185 8.72 -20.15 0.05
C GLY A 185 9.70 -20.07 -1.13
N GLN A 186 9.18 -20.15 -2.36
CA GLN A 186 9.96 -20.05 -3.59
C GLN A 186 10.50 -18.64 -3.89
N SER A 187 11.43 -18.56 -4.84
CA SER A 187 11.90 -17.30 -5.41
C SER A 187 10.79 -16.58 -6.17
N GLY A 188 10.81 -15.26 -6.17
CA GLY A 188 9.82 -14.47 -6.90
C GLY A 188 9.75 -13.02 -6.46
N VAL A 189 8.71 -12.33 -6.90
CA VAL A 189 8.42 -10.95 -6.50
C VAL A 189 7.22 -10.90 -5.57
N VAL A 190 7.33 -10.06 -4.53
CA VAL A 190 6.22 -9.68 -3.65
C VAL A 190 6.01 -8.18 -3.78
N VAL A 191 4.75 -7.75 -3.96
CA VAL A 191 4.38 -6.32 -3.99
C VAL A 191 3.38 -6.02 -2.89
N ASP A 192 3.87 -5.42 -1.81
CA ASP A 192 3.05 -4.96 -0.70
C ASP A 192 2.46 -3.59 -1.01
N ASN A 193 1.15 -3.46 -0.80
CA ASN A 193 0.48 -2.18 -0.84
C ASN A 193 0.01 -1.81 0.57
N VAL A 194 0.70 -0.84 1.17
CA VAL A 194 0.40 -0.31 2.51
C VAL A 194 -0.11 1.13 2.45
N ALA A 195 -0.53 1.58 1.26
CA ALA A 195 -1.09 2.90 1.05
C ALA A 195 -2.47 3.04 1.71
N ILE A 196 -2.78 4.25 2.20
CA ILE A 196 -4.07 4.53 2.82
C ILE A 196 -4.66 5.82 2.25
N SER A 197 -5.91 5.78 1.79
CA SER A 197 -6.64 6.94 1.28
C SER A 197 -6.61 8.13 2.24
N GLY A 198 -6.27 9.31 1.72
CA GLY A 198 -6.12 10.54 2.52
C GLY A 198 -4.79 10.68 3.28
N ALA A 199 -3.88 9.72 3.17
CA ALA A 199 -2.56 9.83 3.80
C ALA A 199 -1.70 10.96 3.20
N ARG A 200 -0.82 11.52 4.02
CA ARG A 200 0.24 12.46 3.65
C ARG A 200 1.59 11.88 4.02
N ALA A 201 2.65 12.23 3.30
CA ALA A 201 4.00 11.74 3.61
C ALA A 201 4.43 12.10 5.05
N ARG A 202 4.04 13.30 5.53
CA ARG A 202 4.35 13.74 6.91
C ARG A 202 3.82 12.80 8.00
N TYR A 203 2.83 11.96 7.72
CA TYR A 203 2.29 11.01 8.70
C TYR A 203 3.32 9.97 9.15
N HIS A 204 4.31 9.64 8.32
CA HIS A 204 5.43 8.79 8.73
C HIS A 204 6.18 9.36 9.95
N LEU A 205 6.18 10.68 10.16
CA LEU A 205 6.86 11.29 11.30
C LEU A 205 6.20 10.94 12.63
N GLU A 206 4.89 10.74 12.62
CA GLU A 206 4.07 10.43 13.79
C GLU A 206 4.01 8.93 14.10
N TRP A 207 4.40 8.05 13.18
CA TRP A 207 4.43 6.60 13.43
C TRP A 207 5.64 6.23 14.29
N ARG A 208 5.45 6.11 15.60
CA ARG A 208 6.55 5.92 16.57
C ARG A 208 6.92 4.45 16.78
N GLU A 209 8.02 4.29 17.47
CA GLU A 209 8.61 3.03 17.89
C GLU A 209 7.88 2.40 19.07
N PRO A 210 8.00 1.07 19.28
CA PRO A 210 8.88 0.15 18.56
C PRO A 210 8.24 -0.55 17.36
N VAL A 211 6.93 -0.45 17.20
CA VAL A 211 6.18 -1.30 16.27
C VAL A 211 6.47 -0.96 14.81
N TYR A 212 6.42 0.33 14.44
CA TYR A 212 6.55 0.75 13.05
C TYR A 212 7.88 0.30 12.44
N SER A 213 9.01 0.56 13.10
CA SER A 213 10.30 0.21 12.51
C SER A 213 10.60 -1.28 12.61
N ALA A 214 10.07 -1.98 13.61
CA ALA A 214 10.19 -3.43 13.67
C ALA A 214 9.50 -4.08 12.46
N HIS A 215 8.25 -3.69 12.16
CA HIS A 215 7.55 -4.22 10.97
C HIS A 215 8.24 -3.83 9.67
N LEU A 216 8.67 -2.57 9.52
CA LEU A 216 9.37 -2.12 8.32
C LEU A 216 10.69 -2.89 8.12
N ALA A 217 11.43 -3.15 9.19
CA ALA A 217 12.66 -3.93 9.14
C ALA A 217 12.40 -5.41 8.84
N ALA A 218 11.34 -5.99 9.40
CA ALA A 218 10.95 -7.39 9.15
C ALA A 218 10.53 -7.63 7.69
N PHE A 219 9.88 -6.64 7.07
CA PHE A 219 9.54 -6.70 5.65
C PHE A 219 10.78 -6.62 4.77
N ALA A 220 11.83 -5.89 5.20
CA ALA A 220 13.09 -5.76 4.47
C ALA A 220 12.92 -5.51 2.96
N PRO A 221 12.20 -4.43 2.55
CA PRO A 221 11.93 -4.17 1.15
C PRO A 221 13.21 -3.92 0.35
N ASP A 222 13.26 -4.44 -0.88
CA ASP A 222 14.31 -4.13 -1.87
C ASP A 222 14.00 -2.85 -2.65
N LEU A 223 12.73 -2.45 -2.73
CA LEU A 223 12.28 -1.23 -3.40
C LEU A 223 11.16 -0.55 -2.59
N LEU A 224 11.34 0.74 -2.30
CA LEU A 224 10.28 1.62 -1.83
C LEU A 224 9.65 2.35 -3.02
N LEU A 225 8.33 2.19 -3.19
CA LEU A 225 7.53 2.99 -4.12
C LEU A 225 6.70 3.98 -3.32
N LEU A 226 6.96 5.28 -3.47
CA LEU A 226 6.32 6.33 -2.68
C LEU A 226 5.44 7.21 -3.58
N TRP A 227 4.13 7.18 -3.36
CA TRP A 227 3.17 7.97 -4.15
C TRP A 227 2.32 8.90 -3.27
N TYR A 228 2.98 9.97 -2.81
CA TYR A 228 2.38 11.07 -2.06
C TYR A 228 2.37 12.36 -2.89
N GLY A 229 1.82 13.44 -2.35
CA GLY A 229 1.79 14.76 -3.00
C GLY A 229 0.37 15.20 -3.35
N GLY A 230 -0.52 14.28 -3.76
CA GLY A 230 -1.89 14.65 -4.18
C GLY A 230 -2.72 15.29 -3.07
N ASN A 231 -2.47 14.93 -1.80
CA ASN A 231 -3.11 15.54 -0.63
C ASN A 231 -2.38 16.81 -0.18
N GLU A 232 -1.05 16.84 -0.26
CA GLU A 232 -0.22 18.02 -0.03
C GLU A 232 -0.57 19.16 -1.00
N SER A 233 -1.06 18.83 -2.20
CA SER A 233 -1.59 19.80 -3.18
C SER A 233 -2.89 20.50 -2.72
N ASN A 234 -3.54 20.03 -1.65
CA ASN A 234 -4.69 20.72 -1.04
C ASN A 234 -4.28 21.73 0.04
N ASP A 235 -3.03 21.69 0.51
CA ASP A 235 -2.57 22.50 1.64
C ASP A 235 -2.16 23.91 1.14
N LEU A 236 -3.14 24.66 0.61
CA LEU A 236 -2.95 25.93 -0.12
C LEU A 236 -2.29 27.05 0.71
N THR A 237 -2.42 27.00 2.04
CA THR A 237 -1.83 27.99 2.95
C THR A 237 -0.47 27.58 3.50
N GLN A 238 -0.04 26.33 3.27
CA GLN A 238 1.23 25.84 3.79
C GLN A 238 2.40 26.30 2.89
N PRO A 239 3.42 26.99 3.42
CA PRO A 239 4.57 27.40 2.62
C PRO A 239 5.26 26.20 1.95
N PRO A 240 5.62 26.27 0.66
CA PRO A 240 6.30 25.16 -0.05
C PRO A 240 7.55 24.63 0.68
N ALA A 241 8.32 25.53 1.32
CA ALA A 241 9.48 25.14 2.12
C ALA A 241 9.13 24.26 3.33
N ALA A 242 7.97 24.45 3.96
CA ALA A 242 7.50 23.59 5.05
C ALA A 242 7.13 22.20 4.55
N THR A 243 6.45 22.11 3.41
CA THR A 243 6.12 20.84 2.75
C THR A 243 7.38 20.07 2.35
N ARG A 244 8.36 20.74 1.74
CA ARG A 244 9.66 20.11 1.41
C ARG A 244 10.35 19.55 2.66
N ARG A 245 10.36 20.31 3.76
CA ARG A 245 10.97 19.87 5.02
C ARG A 245 10.26 18.64 5.59
N GLU A 246 8.93 18.63 5.62
CA GLU A 246 8.14 17.53 6.18
C GLU A 246 8.24 16.26 5.33
N MET A 247 8.06 16.36 4.01
CA MET A 247 8.20 15.23 3.09
C MET A 247 9.63 14.70 3.08
N GLY A 248 10.64 15.60 3.10
CA GLY A 248 12.04 15.22 3.17
C GLY A 248 12.38 14.49 4.48
N ALA A 249 11.86 14.96 5.61
CA ALA A 249 12.06 14.28 6.90
C ALA A 249 11.41 12.88 6.92
N ALA A 250 10.22 12.73 6.32
CA ALA A 250 9.55 11.45 6.18
C ALA A 250 10.36 10.47 5.31
N LEU A 251 10.82 10.93 4.14
CA LEU A 251 11.68 10.15 3.26
C LEU A 251 12.97 9.72 3.96
N GLN A 252 13.65 10.64 4.63
CA GLN A 252 14.87 10.31 5.38
C GLN A 252 14.62 9.31 6.51
N LYS A 253 13.46 9.39 7.19
CA LYS A 253 13.08 8.39 8.20
C LYS A 253 12.97 7.00 7.58
N LEU A 254 12.29 6.86 6.44
CA LEU A 254 12.20 5.60 5.70
C LEU A 254 13.58 5.10 5.26
N ARG A 255 14.37 5.94 4.58
CA ARG A 255 15.70 5.59 4.06
C ARG A 255 16.65 5.13 5.17
N ARG A 256 16.62 5.74 6.36
CA ARG A 256 17.44 5.30 7.50
C ARG A 256 17.05 3.93 8.04
N ARG A 257 15.79 3.51 7.89
CA ARG A 257 15.31 2.20 8.39
C ARG A 257 15.54 1.07 7.41
N VAL A 258 15.50 1.37 6.12
CA VAL A 258 15.75 0.41 5.05
C VAL A 258 16.80 0.96 4.08
N PRO A 259 18.06 1.13 4.54
CA PRO A 259 19.10 1.81 3.76
C PRO A 259 19.44 1.10 2.45
N GLU A 260 19.34 -0.23 2.44
CA GLU A 260 19.63 -1.08 1.28
C GLU A 260 18.51 -1.07 0.22
N ALA A 261 17.30 -0.59 0.56
CA ALA A 261 16.22 -0.51 -0.41
C ALA A 261 16.56 0.50 -1.50
N SER A 262 16.27 0.18 -2.75
CA SER A 262 16.14 1.20 -3.80
C SER A 262 14.88 2.04 -3.54
N CYS A 263 14.75 3.20 -4.19
CA CYS A 263 13.55 4.03 -4.05
C CYS A 263 13.12 4.65 -5.38
N VAL A 264 11.80 4.69 -5.58
CA VAL A 264 11.13 5.45 -6.64
C VAL A 264 10.05 6.32 -6.00
N ILE A 265 10.01 7.59 -6.39
CA ILE A 265 8.95 8.52 -6.00
C ILE A 265 8.07 8.75 -7.23
N VAL A 266 6.80 8.42 -7.11
CA VAL A 266 5.79 8.70 -8.12
C VAL A 266 5.19 10.07 -7.80
N GLY A 267 5.30 11.02 -8.74
CA GLY A 267 4.78 12.37 -8.58
C GLY A 267 3.24 12.38 -8.47
N PRO A 268 2.66 13.44 -7.88
CA PRO A 268 1.22 13.60 -7.90
C PRO A 268 0.71 13.74 -9.35
N LEU A 269 -0.56 13.41 -9.54
CA LEU A 269 -1.28 13.69 -10.79
C LEU A 269 -1.52 15.20 -10.94
N ASP A 270 -1.89 15.63 -12.15
CA ASP A 270 -2.52 16.93 -12.33
C ASP A 270 -3.79 17.02 -11.47
N LYS A 271 -4.03 18.20 -10.89
CA LYS A 271 -5.14 18.42 -9.96
C LYS A 271 -5.64 19.86 -10.06
N PRO A 272 -6.58 20.14 -10.96
CA PRO A 272 -7.06 21.49 -11.20
C PRO A 272 -7.87 22.02 -10.01
N LEU A 273 -8.21 23.31 -10.08
CA LEU A 273 -9.18 23.97 -9.22
C LEU A 273 -10.40 24.35 -10.05
N GLU A 274 -11.58 24.17 -9.50
CA GLU A 274 -12.80 24.74 -10.08
C GLU A 274 -13.04 26.10 -9.42
N ILE A 275 -13.12 27.16 -10.23
CA ILE A 275 -13.44 28.52 -9.79
C ILE A 275 -14.54 29.03 -10.69
N ASP A 276 -15.69 29.39 -10.10
CA ASP A 276 -16.85 29.92 -10.84
C ASP A 276 -17.32 29.03 -12.01
N GLY A 277 -17.17 27.70 -11.88
CA GLY A 277 -17.56 26.71 -12.89
C GLY A 277 -16.53 26.48 -13.99
N GLU A 278 -15.36 27.13 -13.91
CA GLU A 278 -14.25 26.92 -14.84
C GLU A 278 -13.08 26.20 -14.15
N TRP A 279 -12.51 25.22 -14.85
CA TRP A 279 -11.32 24.52 -14.40
C TRP A 279 -10.07 25.35 -14.70
N THR A 280 -9.30 25.63 -13.66
CA THR A 280 -8.06 26.39 -13.73
C THR A 280 -6.89 25.64 -13.12
N HIS A 281 -5.69 26.10 -13.46
CA HIS A 281 -4.44 25.58 -12.95
C HIS A 281 -4.35 25.72 -11.43
N ARG A 282 -3.77 24.71 -10.77
CA ARG A 282 -3.44 24.76 -9.35
C ARG A 282 -1.93 24.95 -9.17
N GLU A 283 -1.49 26.18 -8.94
CA GLU A 283 -0.08 26.51 -8.67
C GLU A 283 0.54 25.64 -7.56
N ARG A 284 -0.28 25.31 -6.55
CA ARG A 284 0.15 24.43 -5.46
C ARG A 284 0.51 23.01 -5.92
N THR A 285 -0.11 22.48 -6.97
CA THR A 285 0.26 21.17 -7.53
C THR A 285 1.66 21.23 -8.14
N ASP A 286 2.00 22.30 -8.86
CA ASP A 286 3.35 22.48 -9.44
C ASP A 286 4.43 22.59 -8.36
N ASP A 287 4.15 23.33 -7.27
CA ASP A 287 5.04 23.40 -6.12
C ASP A 287 5.36 22.01 -5.58
N VAL A 288 4.32 21.19 -5.37
CA VAL A 288 4.49 19.84 -4.84
C VAL A 288 5.27 18.98 -5.84
N ILE A 289 4.97 19.03 -7.14
CA ILE A 289 5.72 18.32 -8.20
C ILE A 289 7.22 18.67 -8.13
N ARG A 290 7.56 19.97 -8.10
CA ARG A 290 8.95 20.44 -7.97
C ARG A 290 9.61 19.91 -6.70
N ILE A 291 8.90 19.95 -5.58
CA ILE A 291 9.39 19.47 -4.28
C ILE A 291 9.67 17.96 -4.33
N VAL A 292 8.72 17.13 -4.76
CA VAL A 292 8.91 15.67 -4.76
C VAL A 292 9.98 15.24 -5.75
N ARG A 293 10.07 15.91 -6.91
CA ARG A 293 11.13 15.66 -7.88
C ARG A 293 12.51 15.98 -7.32
N ALA A 294 12.66 17.14 -6.67
CA ALA A 294 13.91 17.52 -6.02
C ALA A 294 14.27 16.53 -4.90
N LEU A 295 13.30 16.18 -4.05
CA LEU A 295 13.51 15.21 -2.97
C LEU A 295 13.92 13.83 -3.50
N ALA A 296 13.38 13.39 -4.63
CA ALA A 296 13.77 12.13 -5.25
C ALA A 296 15.28 12.15 -5.60
N PHE A 297 15.71 13.15 -6.37
CA PHE A 297 17.11 13.24 -6.79
C PHE A 297 18.09 13.53 -5.65
N ASP A 298 17.71 14.41 -4.71
CA ASP A 298 18.51 14.73 -3.52
C ASP A 298 18.78 13.48 -2.64
N ASN A 299 17.96 12.44 -2.76
CA ASN A 299 18.06 11.20 -1.96
C ASN A 299 18.40 9.96 -2.81
N GLY A 300 18.80 10.14 -4.07
CA GLY A 300 19.18 9.04 -4.96
C GLY A 300 18.01 8.12 -5.36
N CYS A 301 16.79 8.63 -5.32
CA CYS A 301 15.61 7.92 -5.80
C CYS A 301 15.35 8.22 -7.28
N ALA A 302 14.76 7.24 -7.98
CA ALA A 302 14.12 7.48 -9.26
C ALA A 302 12.86 8.36 -9.08
N TYR A 303 12.45 9.05 -10.13
CA TYR A 303 11.25 9.88 -10.15
C TYR A 303 10.41 9.58 -11.39
N PHE A 304 9.13 9.28 -11.19
CA PHE A 304 8.15 9.15 -12.26
C PHE A 304 7.21 10.36 -12.24
N ASP A 305 7.21 11.15 -13.31
CA ASP A 305 6.42 12.39 -13.42
C ASP A 305 5.01 12.09 -13.96
N SER A 306 4.11 11.72 -13.05
CA SER A 306 2.74 11.35 -13.42
C SER A 306 1.97 12.51 -14.07
N ALA A 307 2.20 13.75 -13.64
CA ALA A 307 1.54 14.91 -14.24
C ALA A 307 2.03 15.14 -15.67
N ALA A 308 3.34 15.06 -15.91
CA ALA A 308 3.88 15.14 -17.26
C ALA A 308 3.42 13.99 -18.16
N PHE A 309 3.32 12.77 -17.62
CA PHE A 309 2.76 11.61 -18.33
C PHE A 309 1.31 11.85 -18.79
N MET A 310 0.50 12.51 -17.96
CA MET A 310 -0.88 12.84 -18.33
C MET A 310 -0.99 13.92 -19.42
N GLY A 311 0.02 14.77 -19.55
CA GLY A 311 0.00 15.93 -20.45
C GLY A 311 0.28 17.27 -19.76
N GLY A 312 0.46 17.27 -18.43
CA GLY A 312 0.77 18.45 -17.63
C GLY A 312 -0.46 19.13 -17.04
N SER A 313 -0.37 20.45 -16.83
CA SER A 313 -1.46 21.25 -16.26
C SER A 313 -2.75 21.12 -17.06
N LEU A 314 -3.88 20.94 -16.37
CA LEU A 314 -5.24 20.75 -16.93
C LEU A 314 -5.47 19.44 -17.68
N SER A 315 -4.46 18.58 -17.80
CA SER A 315 -4.61 17.24 -18.37
C SER A 315 -5.67 16.40 -17.64
N MET A 316 -5.91 16.62 -16.34
CA MET A 316 -6.99 15.94 -15.62
C MET A 316 -8.36 16.25 -16.23
N VAL A 317 -8.61 17.49 -16.66
CA VAL A 317 -9.85 17.89 -17.33
C VAL A 317 -9.97 17.18 -18.68
N GLU A 318 -8.87 17.10 -19.44
CA GLU A 318 -8.83 16.37 -20.71
C GLU A 318 -9.11 14.87 -20.49
N TRP A 319 -8.51 14.28 -19.45
CA TRP A 319 -8.68 12.88 -19.09
C TRP A 319 -10.10 12.55 -18.62
N VAL A 320 -10.80 13.48 -17.94
CA VAL A 320 -12.22 13.32 -17.59
C VAL A 320 -13.08 13.30 -18.85
N ASN A 321 -12.75 14.12 -19.85
CA ASN A 321 -13.53 14.28 -21.09
C ASN A 321 -13.11 13.34 -22.23
N ALA A 322 -12.11 12.47 -22.01
CA ALA A 322 -11.68 11.47 -22.99
C ALA A 322 -12.78 10.40 -23.23
N ASP A 323 -12.68 9.69 -24.36
CA ASP A 323 -13.57 8.58 -24.71
C ASP A 323 -12.75 7.30 -25.01
N PRO A 324 -12.78 6.27 -24.13
CA PRO A 324 -13.46 6.25 -22.84
C PRO A 324 -12.78 7.17 -21.79
N PRO A 325 -13.50 7.63 -20.74
CA PRO A 325 -12.91 8.50 -19.72
C PRO A 325 -11.71 7.87 -19.02
N LEU A 326 -10.61 8.64 -18.93
CA LEU A 326 -9.38 8.26 -18.23
C LEU A 326 -9.37 8.74 -16.77
N ALA A 327 -10.23 9.69 -16.42
CA ALA A 327 -10.41 10.16 -15.06
C ALA A 327 -11.90 10.20 -14.64
N ARG A 328 -12.14 10.23 -13.32
CA ARG A 328 -13.47 10.35 -12.74
C ARG A 328 -13.92 11.81 -12.74
N GLY A 329 -15.23 12.04 -12.77
CA GLY A 329 -15.82 13.38 -12.73
C GLY A 329 -15.51 14.21 -11.48
N ASP A 330 -14.85 13.64 -10.46
CA ASP A 330 -14.34 14.40 -9.32
C ASP A 330 -13.07 15.20 -9.62
N HIS A 331 -12.48 15.04 -10.82
CA HIS A 331 -11.25 15.71 -11.26
C HIS A 331 -10.07 15.53 -10.28
N VAL A 332 -10.07 14.40 -9.56
CA VAL A 332 -9.00 14.00 -8.64
C VAL A 332 -8.53 12.60 -8.97
N HIS A 333 -9.44 11.63 -9.09
CA HIS A 333 -9.11 10.22 -9.24
C HIS A 333 -9.19 9.75 -10.69
N LEU A 334 -8.32 8.81 -11.06
CA LEU A 334 -8.37 8.20 -12.39
C LEU A 334 -9.52 7.16 -12.48
N SER A 335 -9.94 6.87 -13.71
CA SER A 335 -10.75 5.69 -14.00
C SER A 335 -9.86 4.43 -13.94
N THR A 336 -10.47 3.24 -13.94
CA THR A 336 -9.72 1.97 -14.06
C THR A 336 -8.83 1.98 -15.31
N HIS A 337 -9.31 2.56 -16.41
CA HIS A 337 -8.56 2.68 -17.66
C HIS A 337 -7.37 3.64 -17.52
N GLY A 338 -7.55 4.80 -16.89
CA GLY A 338 -6.44 5.74 -16.65
C GLY A 338 -5.37 5.20 -15.71
N TYR A 339 -5.76 4.54 -14.62
CA TYR A 339 -4.79 3.87 -13.74
C TYR A 339 -4.03 2.74 -14.46
N ARG A 340 -4.67 2.02 -15.38
CA ARG A 340 -4.01 1.00 -16.19
C ARG A 340 -2.88 1.59 -17.03
N LEU A 341 -3.15 2.67 -17.76
CA LEU A 341 -2.12 3.34 -18.59
C LEU A 341 -0.92 3.80 -17.74
N LEU A 342 -1.19 4.39 -16.58
CA LEU A 342 -0.12 4.83 -15.68
C LEU A 342 0.69 3.65 -15.14
N ALA A 343 0.02 2.56 -14.74
CA ALA A 343 0.69 1.36 -14.25
C ALA A 343 1.57 0.70 -15.33
N GLU A 344 1.09 0.66 -16.56
CA GLU A 344 1.81 0.15 -17.74
C GLU A 344 3.11 0.92 -17.97
N GLU A 345 3.03 2.26 -18.04
CA GLU A 345 4.22 3.08 -18.29
C GLU A 345 5.20 3.03 -17.11
N LEU A 346 4.71 3.12 -15.87
CA LEU A 346 5.56 3.00 -14.68
C LEU A 346 6.28 1.65 -14.63
N THR A 347 5.59 0.55 -14.95
CA THR A 347 6.19 -0.79 -14.97
C THR A 347 7.25 -0.89 -16.05
N LYS A 348 6.98 -0.37 -17.24
CA LYS A 348 7.93 -0.33 -18.36
C LYS A 348 9.20 0.45 -17.98
N ASP A 349 9.07 1.62 -17.37
CA ASP A 349 10.20 2.43 -16.92
C ASP A 349 11.02 1.74 -15.81
N LEU A 350 10.35 1.09 -14.85
CA LEU A 350 11.02 0.30 -13.81
C LEU A 350 11.83 -0.85 -14.42
N LEU A 351 11.27 -1.57 -15.40
CA LEU A 351 11.95 -2.67 -16.07
C LEU A 351 13.11 -2.19 -16.95
N ALA A 352 12.98 -1.04 -17.60
CA ALA A 352 14.06 -0.41 -18.35
C ALA A 352 15.21 0.04 -17.44
N GLY A 353 14.91 0.51 -16.23
CA GLY A 353 15.90 0.81 -15.19
C GLY A 353 16.58 -0.43 -14.61
N TYR A 354 15.91 -1.59 -14.63
CA TYR A 354 16.47 -2.87 -14.18
C TYR A 354 17.46 -3.48 -15.20
N ALA A 355 17.12 -3.48 -16.48
CA ALA A 355 17.96 -4.01 -17.56
C ALA A 355 17.97 -3.02 -18.74
N PRO A 356 19.12 -2.49 -19.18
CA PRO A 356 19.17 -1.76 -20.44
C PRO A 356 18.69 -2.69 -21.58
N PRO A 357 17.95 -2.18 -22.57
CA PRO A 357 17.03 -3.00 -23.36
C PRO A 357 17.78 -4.01 -24.25
N ALA A 358 17.57 -5.29 -23.95
CA ALA A 358 17.71 -6.38 -24.91
C ALA A 358 16.49 -7.28 -24.75
N LEU A 359 15.38 -6.87 -25.38
CA LEU A 359 14.23 -7.65 -25.88
C LEU A 359 12.94 -6.81 -25.73
N PRO A 360 12.04 -6.82 -26.74
CA PRO A 360 10.75 -6.17 -26.64
C PRO A 360 9.90 -6.86 -25.57
N LEU A 361 9.37 -6.08 -24.63
CA LEU A 361 8.36 -6.52 -23.67
C LEU A 361 7.10 -6.87 -24.46
N THR A 362 6.69 -8.14 -24.47
CA THR A 362 5.31 -8.49 -24.80
C THR A 362 4.43 -7.96 -23.67
N SER A 363 3.41 -7.18 -24.01
CA SER A 363 2.45 -6.65 -23.04
C SER A 363 1.82 -7.79 -22.23
N PRO A 364 2.00 -7.86 -20.91
CA PRO A 364 1.31 -8.86 -20.09
C PRO A 364 -0.20 -8.58 -19.98
N PHE A 365 -0.71 -7.52 -20.63
CA PHE A 365 -2.08 -7.04 -20.54
C PHE A 365 -3.01 -7.60 -21.64
N ASP A 366 -2.54 -8.53 -22.47
CA ASP A 366 -3.34 -9.17 -23.54
C ASP A 366 -4.09 -10.45 -23.08
N ALA A 367 -3.96 -10.87 -21.82
CA ALA A 367 -4.76 -11.96 -21.26
C ALA A 367 -6.05 -11.42 -20.63
N GLU A 368 -7.20 -12.02 -20.99
CA GLU A 368 -8.53 -11.64 -20.49
C GLU A 368 -8.54 -11.44 -18.97
N GLU A 369 -8.94 -10.23 -18.56
CA GLU A 369 -8.71 -9.66 -17.24
C GLU A 369 -9.89 -10.00 -16.30
N SER A 370 -9.65 -10.69 -15.19
CA SER A 370 -10.58 -10.65 -14.06
C SER A 370 -10.37 -9.32 -13.33
N ALA A 371 -11.38 -8.44 -13.43
CA ALA A 371 -11.42 -7.17 -12.71
C ALA A 371 -11.28 -7.41 -11.19
N PRO A 372 -10.79 -6.42 -10.40
CA PRO A 372 -10.89 -6.49 -8.95
C PRO A 372 -12.36 -6.75 -8.58
N VAL A 373 -12.60 -7.68 -7.65
CA VAL A 373 -13.95 -7.96 -7.16
C VAL A 373 -14.49 -6.67 -6.56
N GLU A 374 -15.48 -6.06 -7.22
CA GLU A 374 -16.19 -4.91 -6.63
C GLU A 374 -16.85 -5.37 -5.34
N PRO A 375 -16.62 -4.68 -4.21
CA PRO A 375 -17.36 -5.00 -3.00
C PRO A 375 -18.84 -4.75 -3.28
N HIS A 376 -19.67 -5.77 -3.06
CA HIS A 376 -21.12 -5.62 -3.12
C HIS A 376 -21.58 -4.62 -2.04
N PRO A 377 -22.57 -3.77 -2.35
CA PRO A 377 -23.03 -2.68 -1.49
C PRO A 377 -23.70 -3.11 -0.20
#